data_AF-A0A356QJU9-F1
#
_entry.id   AF-A0A356QJU9-F1
#
_cell.length_a   1.000
_cell.length_b   1.000
_cell.length_c   1.000
_cell.angle_alpha   90.00
_cell.angle_beta   90.00
_cell.angle_gamma   90.00
#
_symmetry.space_group_name_H-M   'P 1'
#
loop_
_entity.id
_entity.type
_entity.pdbx_description
1 polymer ?
#
loop_
_entity_poly.entity_id
_entity_poly.type
_entity_poly.pdbx_seq_one_letter_code
_entity_poly.pdbx_strand_id
1 'polypeptide(L)'
;EEQKRRAIQASYNPTIDALYQDQEVLEAVPFFGTLYDTFTNAVARPSAPTGGAYGRVSNAFFSTSHDVLSGTKDGAQAVADLEGELLRLKRRNW
;
A
#
# COMPACT_ATOMS: atom_id res chain seq x y z
N GLU A 1 18.15 -19.04 -0.57
CA GLU A 1 17.49 -20.25 -1.09
C GLU A 1 15.96 -20.20 -1.08
N GLU A 2 15.25 -20.22 0.06
CA GLU A 2 13.79 -20.40 0.05
C GLU A 2 13.00 -19.26 -0.64
N GLN A 3 13.38 -17.99 -0.44
CA GLN A 3 12.71 -16.88 -1.15
C GLN A 3 12.93 -16.94 -2.67
N LYS A 4 14.12 -17.35 -3.11
CA LYS A 4 14.44 -17.55 -4.53
C LYS A 4 13.60 -18.68 -5.13
N ARG A 5 13.47 -19.81 -4.42
CA ARG A 5 12.58 -20.91 -4.82
C ARG A 5 11.13 -20.44 -4.95
N ARG A 6 10.62 -19.67 -3.97
CA ARG A 6 9.25 -19.12 -3.97
C ARG A 6 9.01 -18.12 -5.10
N ALA A 7 10.00 -17.29 -5.39
CA ALA A 7 9.99 -16.39 -6.55
C ALA A 7 9.85 -17.20 -7.84
N ILE A 8 10.74 -18.17 -8.08
CA ILE A 8 10.78 -18.94 -9.33
C ILE A 8 9.55 -19.84 -9.48
N GLN A 9 9.15 -20.58 -8.44
CA GLN A 9 8.13 -21.63 -8.54
C GLN A 9 6.69 -21.10 -8.38
N ALA A 10 6.49 -19.96 -7.72
CA ALA A 10 5.17 -19.45 -7.37
C ALA A 10 5.02 -17.94 -7.62
N SER A 11 6.03 -17.28 -8.17
CA SER A 11 6.02 -15.85 -8.47
C SER A 11 5.72 -14.96 -7.26
N TYR A 12 6.09 -15.40 -6.06
CA TYR A 12 5.99 -14.57 -4.86
C TYR A 12 7.06 -13.49 -4.85
N ASN A 13 6.62 -12.24 -4.73
CA ASN A 13 7.49 -11.07 -4.61
C ASN A 13 8.44 -11.20 -3.40
N PRO A 14 9.77 -11.26 -3.63
CA PRO A 14 10.74 -11.35 -2.55
C PRO A 14 10.75 -10.11 -1.67
N THR A 15 11.20 -10.27 -0.43
CA THR A 15 11.59 -9.14 0.44
C THR A 15 13.10 -8.91 0.43
N ILE A 16 13.87 -9.79 -0.23
CA ILE A 16 15.29 -9.60 -0.52
C ILE A 16 15.39 -8.89 -1.87
N ASP A 17 15.93 -7.68 -1.83
CA ASP A 17 16.14 -6.79 -2.98
C ASP A 17 16.96 -7.43 -4.10
N ALA A 18 18.06 -8.09 -3.77
CA ALA A 18 18.95 -8.73 -4.73
C ALA A 18 18.25 -9.78 -5.61
N LEU A 19 17.14 -10.38 -5.15
CA LEU A 19 16.40 -11.38 -5.91
C LEU A 19 15.60 -10.79 -7.09
N TYR A 20 15.40 -9.46 -7.13
CA TYR A 20 14.80 -8.80 -8.30
C TYR A 20 15.80 -8.56 -9.43
N GLN A 21 17.10 -8.75 -9.18
CA GLN A 21 18.19 -8.63 -10.17
C GLN A 21 18.87 -9.98 -10.45
N ASP A 22 18.43 -11.04 -9.77
CA ASP A 22 18.98 -12.39 -9.94
C ASP A 22 18.60 -12.95 -11.31
N GLN A 23 19.60 -13.39 -12.08
CA GLN A 23 19.43 -13.83 -13.45
C GLN A 23 18.49 -15.03 -13.58
N GLU A 24 18.58 -16.01 -12.67
CA GLU A 24 17.71 -17.20 -12.71
C GLU A 24 16.26 -16.82 -12.35
N VAL A 25 16.08 -15.85 -11.46
CA VAL A 25 14.75 -15.32 -11.13
C VAL A 25 14.16 -14.56 -12.32
N LEU A 26 14.94 -13.71 -12.99
CA LEU A 26 14.48 -12.92 -14.13
C LEU A 26 14.23 -13.78 -15.37
N GLU A 27 14.97 -14.87 -15.55
CA GLU A 27 14.69 -15.85 -16.60
C GLU A 27 13.36 -16.56 -16.38
N ALA A 28 13.06 -16.96 -15.14
CA ALA A 28 11.81 -17.64 -14.80
C ALA A 28 10.61 -16.69 -14.68
N VAL A 29 10.83 -15.47 -14.18
CA VAL A 29 9.80 -14.48 -13.83
C VAL A 29 10.21 -13.08 -14.33
N PRO A 30 10.19 -12.82 -15.64
CA PRO A 30 10.76 -11.59 -16.22
C PRO A 30 10.15 -10.28 -15.70
N PHE A 31 8.87 -10.29 -15.31
CA PHE A 31 8.20 -9.09 -14.80
C PHE A 31 8.77 -8.59 -13.47
N PHE A 32 9.56 -9.38 -12.75
CA PHE A 32 10.24 -8.90 -11.54
C PHE A 32 11.22 -7.77 -11.83
N GLY A 33 11.79 -7.72 -13.04
CA GLY A 33 12.67 -6.62 -13.46
C GLY A 33 11.98 -5.26 -13.46
N THR A 34 10.64 -5.21 -13.59
CA THR A 34 9.88 -3.95 -13.52
C THR A 34 9.38 -3.61 -12.12
N LEU A 35 9.42 -4.58 -11.19
CA LEU A 35 8.86 -4.42 -9.85
C LEU A 35 9.83 -3.84 -8.84
N TYR A 36 11.14 -3.94 -9.08
CA TYR A 36 12.15 -3.40 -8.15
C TYR A 36 11.88 -1.93 -7.80
N ASP A 37 11.78 -1.08 -8.83
CA ASP A 37 11.51 0.35 -8.65
C ASP A 37 10.13 0.62 -8.03
N THR A 38 9.15 -0.28 -8.26
CA THR A 38 7.82 -0.15 -7.63
C THR A 38 7.90 -0.39 -6.13
N PHE A 39 8.68 -1.39 -5.69
CA PHE A 39 8.80 -1.71 -4.27
C PHE A 39 9.68 -0.73 -3.49
N THR A 40 10.73 -0.18 -4.11
CA THR A 40 11.55 0.86 -3.46
C THR A 40 10.79 2.16 -3.22
N ASN A 41 9.71 2.41 -3.97
CA ASN A 41 8.84 3.57 -3.82
C ASN A 41 7.51 3.26 -3.09
N ALA A 42 7.34 2.04 -2.58
CA ALA A 42 6.10 1.63 -1.92
C ALA A 42 5.90 2.40 -0.60
N VAL A 43 4.72 2.98 -0.42
CA VAL A 43 4.33 3.64 0.83
C VAL A 43 3.47 2.68 1.65
N ALA A 44 3.90 2.40 2.88
CA ALA A 44 3.10 1.63 3.80
C ALA A 44 1.83 2.40 4.20
N ARG A 45 0.69 1.71 4.20
CA ARG A 45 -0.54 2.25 4.81
C ARG A 45 -0.31 2.52 6.31
N PRO A 46 -1.05 3.45 6.95
CA PRO A 46 -0.74 3.92 8.30
C PRO A 46 -1.16 2.94 9.42
N SER A 47 -0.98 1.63 9.26
CA SER A 47 -1.36 0.62 10.27
C SER A 47 -0.51 0.69 11.53
N ALA A 48 0.81 0.91 11.41
CA ALA A 48 1.71 1.06 12.56
C ALA A 48 1.33 2.23 13.48
N PRO A 49 1.13 3.47 12.99
CA PRO A 49 0.75 4.59 13.86
C PRO A 49 -0.71 4.55 14.34
N THR A 50 -1.62 3.84 13.65
CA THR A 50 -3.05 3.82 14.00
C THR A 50 -3.48 2.57 14.78
N GLY A 51 -2.65 1.53 14.83
CA GLY A 51 -2.89 0.32 15.63
C GLY A 51 -4.30 -0.24 15.45
N GLY A 52 -5.00 -0.45 16.56
CA GLY A 52 -6.35 -1.01 16.59
C GLY A 52 -7.41 -0.19 15.84
N ALA A 53 -7.18 1.09 15.57
CA ALA A 53 -8.09 1.90 14.74
C ALA A 53 -7.82 1.86 13.26
N TYR A 54 -6.82 1.13 12.80
CA TYR A 54 -6.49 1.13 11.38
C TYR A 54 -7.73 0.88 10.50
N GLY A 55 -8.66 0.02 10.94
CA GLY A 55 -9.95 -0.17 10.28
C GLY A 55 -10.80 1.11 10.18
N ARG A 56 -10.90 1.93 11.24
CA ARG A 56 -11.63 3.21 11.23
C ARG A 56 -10.98 4.23 10.30
N VAL A 57 -9.65 4.36 10.36
CA VAL A 57 -8.89 5.27 9.49
C VAL A 57 -9.01 4.84 8.03
N SER A 58 -8.90 3.55 7.74
CA SER A 58 -9.06 3.00 6.40
C SER A 58 -10.48 3.19 5.87
N ASN A 59 -11.50 3.06 6.71
CA ASN A 59 -12.89 3.29 6.32
C ASN A 59 -13.16 4.77 6.02
N ALA A 60 -12.65 5.70 6.84
CA ALA A 60 -12.78 7.14 6.57
C ALA A 60 -12.16 7.48 5.20
N PHE A 61 -10.93 7.02 4.94
CA PHE A 61 -10.26 7.23 3.65
C PHE A 61 -11.05 6.62 2.48
N PHE A 62 -11.52 5.38 2.62
CA PHE A 62 -12.29 4.70 1.57
C PHE A 62 -13.61 5.40 1.26
N SER A 63 -14.39 5.74 2.27
CA SER A 63 -15.69 6.40 2.10
C SER A 63 -15.52 7.78 1.44
N THR A 64 -14.54 8.58 1.89
CA THR A 64 -14.23 9.86 1.25
C THR A 64 -13.81 9.69 -0.21
N SER A 65 -12.97 8.69 -0.52
CA SER A 65 -12.56 8.41 -1.90
C SER A 65 -13.75 7.99 -2.76
N HIS A 66 -14.67 7.19 -2.21
CA HIS A 66 -15.91 6.80 -2.88
C HIS A 66 -16.82 7.99 -3.16
N ASP A 67 -16.97 8.94 -2.22
CA ASP A 67 -17.77 10.15 -2.43
C ASP A 67 -17.25 10.98 -3.62
N VAL A 68 -15.92 11.06 -3.79
CA VAL A 68 -15.31 11.75 -4.94
C VAL A 68 -15.55 10.97 -6.24
N LEU A 69 -15.26 9.67 -6.24
CA LEU A 69 -15.38 8.83 -7.45
C LEU A 69 -16.83 8.65 -7.90
N SER A 70 -17.80 8.74 -6.98
CA SER A 70 -19.23 8.71 -7.27
C SER A 70 -19.81 10.07 -7.69
N GLY A 71 -19.00 11.14 -7.65
CA GLY A 71 -19.43 12.49 -8.00
C GLY A 71 -20.26 13.19 -6.92
N THR A 72 -20.29 12.65 -5.70
CA THR A 72 -21.03 13.21 -4.56
C THR A 72 -20.29 14.41 -3.95
N LYS A 73 -18.95 14.43 -4.01
CA LYS A 73 -18.11 15.53 -3.52
C LYS A 73 -17.00 15.88 -4.50
N ASP A 74 -16.61 17.15 -4.50
CA ASP A 74 -15.35 17.58 -5.10
C ASP A 74 -14.14 17.07 -4.30
N GLY A 75 -13.02 16.82 -4.98
CA GLY A 75 -11.80 16.29 -4.39
C GLY A 75 -11.21 17.20 -3.30
N ALA A 76 -11.19 18.52 -3.51
CA ALA A 76 -10.60 19.46 -2.55
C ALA A 76 -11.45 19.53 -1.26
N GLN A 77 -12.77 19.55 -1.40
CA GLN A 77 -13.67 19.48 -0.24
C GLN A 77 -13.54 18.16 0.51
N ALA A 78 -13.47 17.04 -0.24
CA ALA A 78 -13.38 15.71 0.34
C ALA A 78 -12.11 15.52 1.18
N VAL A 79 -10.95 15.98 0.71
CA VAL A 79 -9.70 15.87 1.50
C VAL A 79 -9.70 16.77 2.74
N ALA A 80 -10.32 17.95 2.68
CA ALA A 80 -10.45 18.84 3.83
C ALA A 80 -11.37 18.23 4.92
N ASP A 81 -12.50 17.64 4.49
CA ASP A 81 -13.41 16.92 5.39
C ASP A 81 -12.71 15.74 6.06
N LEU A 82 -11.96 14.96 5.28
CA LEU A 82 -11.20 13.80 5.76
C LEU A 82 -10.13 14.21 6.76
N GLU A 83 -9.39 15.31 6.53
CA GLU A 83 -8.43 15.83 7.50
C GLU A 83 -9.11 16.10 8.85
N GLY A 84 -10.26 16.78 8.84
CA GLY A 84 -11.04 17.05 10.05
C GLY A 84 -11.51 15.78 10.77
N GLU A 85 -11.88 14.73 10.03
CA GLU A 85 -12.22 13.43 10.59
C GLU A 85 -11.00 12.72 11.19
N LEU A 86 -9.89 12.65 10.46
CA LEU A 86 -8.66 12.00 10.92
C LEU A 86 -8.05 12.72 12.14
N LEU A 87 -8.16 14.04 12.23
CA LEU A 87 -7.75 14.79 13.42
C LEU A 87 -8.63 14.46 14.64
N ARG A 88 -9.95 14.29 14.45
CA ARG A 88 -10.86 13.87 15.52
C ARG A 88 -10.58 12.45 16.01
N LEU A 89 -10.31 11.54 15.07
CA LEU A 89 -9.82 10.20 15.36
C LEU A 89 -8.51 10.28 16.14
N LYS A 90 -7.49 10.94 15.61
CA LYS A 90 -6.18 11.10 16.26
C LYS A 90 -6.25 11.62 17.70
N ARG A 91 -7.13 12.60 18.01
CA ARG A 91 -7.32 13.13 19.38
C ARG A 91 -7.81 12.09 20.39
N ARG A 92 -8.42 11.00 19.92
CA ARG A 92 -8.83 9.85 20.74
C ARG A 92 -7.73 8.80 20.85
N ASN A 93 -6.50 9.20 20.49
CA ASN A 93 -5.38 8.34 20.14
C ASN A 93 -5.89 7.34 19.12
N TRP A 94 -6.17 7.86 17.90
CA TRP A 94 -6.90 7.28 16.75
C TRP A 94 -8.42 7.10 16.90
#